data_AF-A0A959YYT6-F1
#
_entry.id   AF-A0A959YYT6-F1
#
_cell.length_a   1.000
_cell.length_b   1.000
_cell.length_c   1.000
_cell.angle_alpha   90.00
_cell.angle_beta   90.00
_cell.angle_gamma   90.00
#
_symmetry.space_group_name_H-M   'P 1'
#
loop_
_entity.id
_entity.type
_entity.pdbx_description
1 polymer ?
#
loop_
_entity_poly.entity_id
_entity_poly.type
_entity_poly.pdbx_seq_one_letter_code
_entity_poly.pdbx_strand_id
1 'polypeptide(L)'
;MKEGGRLALQDMTATERFDRPSPRFTEASLVKKLEELGIGRPSTYAPTISTVQKRGYVVKESREGTPRNYRVLHLDQGAVRAETATENHGAEKQKLFPTDIGMVVNDFLVEHFPSIVDLHFTAKVEE
;
A
#
# COMPACT_ATOMS: atom_id res chain seq x y z
N MET A 1 -40.86 1.58 8.44
CA MET A 1 -40.62 1.86 7.01
C MET A 1 -41.46 0.89 6.21
N LYS A 2 -42.31 1.36 5.30
CA LYS A 2 -43.14 0.52 4.42
C LYS A 2 -42.65 0.73 3.00
N GLU A 3 -42.52 -0.34 2.23
CA GLU A 3 -42.08 -0.26 0.83
C GLU A 3 -42.99 0.70 0.06
N GLY A 4 -42.40 1.62 -0.72
CA GLY A 4 -43.13 2.68 -1.45
C GLY A 4 -43.45 3.95 -0.65
N GLY A 5 -43.05 4.06 0.62
CA GLY A 5 -43.21 5.29 1.40
C GLY A 5 -42.31 6.44 0.91
N ARG A 6 -42.84 7.66 0.80
CA ARG A 6 -42.05 8.87 0.50
C ARG A 6 -41.17 9.23 1.70
N LEU A 7 -39.89 9.52 1.44
CA LEU A 7 -38.95 10.01 2.43
C LEU A 7 -38.61 11.47 2.12
N ALA A 8 -38.68 12.31 3.15
CA ALA A 8 -38.15 13.66 3.08
C ALA A 8 -36.64 13.60 3.29
N LEU A 9 -35.88 14.21 2.38
CA LEU A 9 -34.45 14.41 2.58
C LEU A 9 -34.24 15.39 3.73
N GLN A 10 -33.57 14.95 4.80
CA GLN A 10 -33.20 15.82 5.92
C GLN A 10 -31.88 16.52 5.61
N ASP A 11 -30.84 15.73 5.37
CA ASP A 11 -29.52 16.20 4.98
C ASP A 11 -28.91 15.30 3.89
N MET A 12 -28.00 15.86 3.11
CA MET A 12 -27.14 15.09 2.20
C MET A 12 -25.73 15.65 2.26
N THR A 13 -24.75 14.76 2.35
CA THR A 13 -23.34 15.11 2.31
C THR A 13 -22.66 14.39 1.15
N ALA A 14 -21.98 15.14 0.29
CA ALA A 14 -21.11 14.60 -0.75
C ALA A 14 -19.66 14.96 -0.42
N THR A 15 -18.82 13.94 -0.24
CA THR A 15 -17.41 14.10 0.11
C THR A 15 -16.54 13.67 -1.06
N GLU A 16 -15.64 14.55 -1.50
CA GLU A 16 -14.59 14.19 -2.46
C GLU A 16 -13.66 13.13 -1.83
N ARG A 17 -13.38 12.07 -2.59
CA ARG A 17 -12.50 10.98 -2.16
C ARG A 17 -11.44 10.76 -3.23
N PHE A 18 -10.25 10.39 -2.79
CA PHE A 18 -9.14 10.03 -3.66
C PHE A 18 -8.82 8.56 -3.49
N ASP A 19 -8.50 7.90 -4.61
CA ASP A 19 -7.97 6.54 -4.59
C ASP A 19 -6.62 6.51 -3.88
N ARG A 20 -6.40 5.43 -3.14
CA ARG A 20 -5.16 5.20 -2.41
C ARG A 20 -4.43 4.03 -3.05
N PRO A 21 -3.11 4.15 -3.32
CA PRO A 21 -2.34 3.02 -3.80
C PRO A 21 -2.31 1.90 -2.76
N SER A 22 -1.99 0.69 -3.20
CA SER A 22 -1.75 -0.41 -2.27
C SER A 22 -0.66 -0.04 -1.27
N PRO A 23 -0.86 -0.34 0.03
CA PRO A 23 0.09 0.04 1.06
C PRO A 23 1.42 -0.66 0.84
N ARG A 24 2.52 0.04 1.12
CA ARG A 24 3.85 -0.58 1.12
C ARG A 24 3.97 -1.66 2.18
N PHE A 25 4.89 -2.59 1.95
CA PHE A 25 5.16 -3.67 2.89
C PHE A 25 5.82 -3.14 4.17
N THR A 26 5.31 -3.58 5.32
CA THR A 26 6.10 -3.78 6.54
C THR A 26 6.81 -5.13 6.47
N GLU A 27 7.78 -5.36 7.36
CA GLU A 27 8.39 -6.69 7.51
C GLU A 27 7.32 -7.78 7.70
N ALA A 28 6.36 -7.57 8.61
CA ALA A 28 5.28 -8.53 8.86
C ALA A 28 4.41 -8.83 7.61
N SER A 29 4.02 -7.80 6.86
CA SER A 29 3.25 -8.01 5.63
C SER A 29 4.07 -8.64 4.51
N LEU A 30 5.39 -8.41 4.48
CA LEU A 30 6.29 -9.06 3.54
C LEU A 30 6.45 -10.54 3.88
N VAL A 31 6.62 -10.87 5.17
CA VAL A 31 6.64 -12.27 5.64
C VAL A 31 5.36 -12.99 5.25
N LYS A 32 4.20 -12.37 5.52
CA LYS A 32 2.91 -12.94 5.10
C LYS A 32 2.85 -13.17 3.59
N LYS A 33 3.37 -12.23 2.79
CA LYS A 33 3.36 -12.37 1.34
C LYS A 33 4.30 -13.47 0.85
N LEU A 34 5.47 -13.61 1.45
CA LEU A 34 6.43 -14.69 1.16
C LEU A 34 5.82 -16.06 1.49
N GLU A 35 5.14 -16.17 2.63
CA GLU A 35 4.41 -17.38 3.04
C GLU A 35 3.29 -17.74 2.05
N GLU A 36 2.46 -16.77 1.65
CA GLU A 36 1.41 -16.96 0.63
C GLU A 36 1.96 -17.42 -0.73
N LEU A 37 3.20 -17.03 -1.06
CA LEU A 37 3.87 -17.42 -2.30
C LEU A 37 4.65 -18.74 -2.17
N GLY A 38 4.73 -19.33 -0.98
CA GLY A 38 5.53 -20.53 -0.72
C GLY A 38 7.05 -20.30 -0.72
N ILE A 39 7.49 -19.04 -0.67
CA ILE A 39 8.91 -18.67 -0.74
C ILE A 39 9.46 -18.47 0.67
N GLY A 40 10.41 -19.30 1.07
CA GLY A 40 11.04 -19.25 2.39
C GLY A 40 10.25 -20.02 3.46
N ARG A 41 10.79 -20.01 4.68
CA ARG A 41 10.36 -20.81 5.83
C ARG A 41 10.48 -19.97 7.11
N PRO A 42 9.87 -20.39 8.25
CA PRO A 42 9.98 -19.66 9.52
C PRO A 42 11.43 -19.32 9.92
N SER A 43 12.39 -20.17 9.55
CA SER A 43 13.81 -19.97 9.79
C SER A 43 14.49 -18.98 8.83
N THR A 44 13.92 -18.69 7.66
CA THR A 44 14.56 -17.89 6.60
C THR A 44 13.94 -16.51 6.40
N TYR A 45 12.71 -16.26 6.83
CA TYR A 45 12.06 -14.96 6.67
C TYR A 45 12.87 -13.78 7.24
N ALA A 46 13.19 -13.82 8.54
CA ALA A 46 13.92 -12.74 9.19
C ALA A 46 15.37 -12.59 8.64
N PRO A 47 16.14 -13.67 8.44
CA PRO A 47 17.46 -13.57 7.79
C PRO A 47 17.43 -12.99 6.38
N THR A 48 16.45 -13.35 5.55
CA THR A 48 16.32 -12.82 4.18
C THR A 48 16.04 -11.32 4.18
N ILE A 49 15.04 -10.88 4.96
CA ILE A 49 14.68 -9.45 5.08
C ILE A 49 15.86 -8.65 5.67
N SER A 50 16.55 -9.19 6.67
CA SER A 50 17.74 -8.55 7.25
C SER A 50 18.89 -8.44 6.24
N THR A 51 19.10 -9.47 5.41
CA THR A 51 20.16 -9.47 4.41
C THR A 51 19.94 -8.43 3.33
N VAL A 52 18.71 -8.32 2.78
CA VAL A 52 18.42 -7.32 1.74
C VAL A 52 18.46 -5.88 2.29
N GLN A 53 18.14 -5.69 3.57
CA GLN A 53 18.32 -4.40 4.24
C GLN A 53 19.80 -4.08 4.47
N LYS A 54 20.57 -5.04 5.00
CA LYS A 54 22.02 -4.87 5.27
C LYS A 54 22.83 -4.60 4.00
N ARG A 55 22.44 -5.19 2.87
CA ARG A 55 23.06 -4.95 1.56
C ARG A 55 22.59 -3.64 0.89
N GLY A 56 21.66 -2.92 1.50
CA GLY A 56 21.18 -1.64 1.00
C GLY A 56 20.27 -1.75 -0.23
N TYR A 57 19.68 -2.91 -0.51
CA TYR A 57 18.68 -3.06 -1.58
C TYR A 57 17.31 -2.50 -1.18
N VAL A 58 17.03 -2.54 0.12
CA VAL A 58 15.79 -2.04 0.71
C VAL A 58 16.12 -1.26 1.98
N VAL A 59 15.40 -0.17 2.23
CA VAL A 59 15.49 0.61 3.47
C VAL A 59 14.15 0.61 4.19
N LYS A 60 14.19 0.65 5.52
CA LYS A 60 13.01 0.82 6.37
C LYS A 60 12.93 2.26 6.84
N GLU A 61 11.90 2.97 6.39
CA GLU A 61 11.76 4.40 6.64
C GLU A 61 10.35 4.75 7.08
N SER A 62 10.23 5.90 7.74
CA SER A 62 8.97 6.60 7.92
C SER A 62 9.02 7.87 7.07
N ARG A 63 7.99 8.11 6.28
CA ARG A 63 7.82 9.31 5.46
C ARG A 63 6.59 10.04 5.94
N GLU A 64 6.77 11.31 6.30
CA GLU A 64 5.66 12.17 6.67
C GLU A 64 4.74 12.39 5.46
N GLY A 65 3.45 12.45 5.74
CA GLY A 65 2.47 12.79 4.72
C GLY A 65 2.48 14.28 4.42
N THR A 66 1.79 14.64 3.35
CA THR A 66 1.55 16.03 2.98
C THR A 66 0.07 16.36 3.11
N PRO A 67 -0.29 17.55 3.61
CA PRO A 67 -1.67 17.98 3.66
C PRO A 67 -2.22 18.11 2.24
N ARG A 68 -3.41 17.55 2.01
CA ARG A 68 -4.16 17.65 0.76
C ARG A 68 -5.57 18.14 1.06
N ASN A 69 -6.03 19.10 0.27
CA ASN A 69 -7.39 19.60 0.37
C ASN A 69 -8.37 18.66 -0.34
N TYR A 70 -9.57 18.53 0.24
CA TYR A 70 -10.71 17.86 -0.38
C TYR A 70 -11.99 18.66 -0.14
N ARG A 71 -12.96 18.51 -1.04
CA ARG A 71 -14.24 19.21 -0.97
C ARG A 71 -15.30 18.40 -0.22
N VAL A 72 -16.08 19.11 0.59
CA VAL A 72 -17.32 18.59 1.19
C VAL A 72 -18.47 19.49 0.78
N LEU A 73 -19.54 18.89 0.26
CA LEU A 73 -20.78 19.58 -0.07
C LEU A 73 -21.86 19.11 0.89
N HIS A 74 -22.49 20.05 1.58
CA HIS A 74 -23.64 19.82 2.44
C HIS A 74 -24.88 20.41 1.79
N LEU A 75 -25.94 19.61 1.70
CA LEU A 75 -27.26 20.06 1.31
C LEU A 75 -28.17 19.96 2.53
N ASP A 76 -28.64 21.12 3.00
CA ASP A 76 -29.60 21.26 4.09
C ASP A 76 -30.67 22.28 3.68
N GLN A 77 -31.94 21.94 3.89
CA GLN A 77 -33.10 22.77 3.54
C GLN A 77 -33.07 23.37 2.12
N GLY A 78 -32.53 22.64 1.15
CA GLY A 78 -32.46 23.07 -0.26
C GLY A 78 -31.30 24.02 -0.59
N ALA A 79 -30.48 24.39 0.39
CA ALA A 79 -29.27 25.19 0.18
C ALA A 79 -28.02 24.31 0.18
N VAL A 80 -27.16 24.49 -0.82
CA VAL A 80 -25.86 23.81 -0.90
C VAL A 80 -24.79 24.70 -0.27
N ARG A 81 -24.06 24.15 0.71
CA ARG A 81 -22.86 24.75 1.29
C ARG A 81 -21.65 23.92 0.88
N ALA A 82 -20.58 24.60 0.45
CA ALA A 82 -19.32 23.96 0.13
C ALA A 82 -18.27 24.31 1.19
N GLU A 83 -17.58 23.29 1.69
CA GLU A 83 -16.46 23.41 2.60
C GLU A 83 -15.21 22.79 1.95
N THR A 84 -14.06 23.40 2.22
CA THR A 84 -12.75 22.80 1.92
C THR A 84 -12.14 22.34 3.22
N ALA A 85 -11.90 21.03 3.31
CA ALA A 85 -11.23 20.41 4.44
C ALA A 85 -9.86 19.89 4.00
N THR A 86 -9.00 19.57 4.96
CA THR A 86 -7.65 19.04 4.69
C THR A 86 -7.52 17.64 5.30
N GLU A 87 -6.96 16.71 4.54
CA GLU A 87 -6.51 15.41 5.03
C GLU A 87 -4.99 15.27 4.89
N ASN A 88 -4.37 14.45 5.75
CA ASN A 88 -2.96 14.09 5.56
C ASN A 88 -2.86 12.91 4.59
N HIS A 89 -2.10 13.05 3.51
CA HIS A 89 -1.97 12.05 2.46
C HIS A 89 -0.51 11.62 2.25
N GLY A 90 -0.30 10.33 2.00
CA GLY A 90 1.02 9.77 1.65
C GLY A 90 1.94 9.49 2.85
N ALA A 91 1.42 9.58 4.08
CA ALA A 91 2.19 9.21 5.28
C ALA A 91 2.44 7.70 5.32
N GLU A 92 3.70 7.31 5.49
CA GLU A 92 4.12 5.92 5.59
C GLU A 92 4.97 5.75 6.87
N LYS A 93 4.70 4.74 7.68
CA LYS A 93 5.42 4.51 8.94
C LYS A 93 6.09 3.14 8.93
N GLN A 94 7.42 3.12 9.10
CA GLN A 94 8.22 1.89 9.18
C GLN A 94 7.95 0.92 8.01
N LYS A 95 7.93 1.46 6.79
CA LYS A 95 7.71 0.71 5.55
C LYS A 95 9.01 0.45 4.83
N LEU A 96 9.01 -0.62 4.03
CA LEU A 96 10.12 -1.03 3.18
C LEU A 96 10.04 -0.29 1.84
N PHE A 97 11.14 0.37 1.47
CA PHE A 97 11.31 1.05 0.18
C PHE A 97 12.52 0.46 -0.55
N PRO A 98 12.39 0.12 -1.84
CA PRO A 98 13.56 -0.24 -2.63
C PRO A 98 14.47 0.98 -2.77
N THR A 99 15.77 0.75 -2.78
CA THR A 99 16.76 1.78 -3.12
C THR A 99 17.01 1.77 -4.62
N ASP A 100 17.66 2.81 -5.14
CA ASP A 100 18.05 2.89 -6.55
C ASP A 100 18.93 1.69 -6.95
N ILE A 101 19.88 1.31 -6.10
CA ILE A 101 20.73 0.12 -6.33
C ILE A 101 19.89 -1.16 -6.31
N GLY A 102 18.94 -1.28 -5.39
CA GLY A 102 18.02 -2.41 -5.33
C GLY A 102 17.20 -2.57 -6.60
N MET A 103 16.68 -1.46 -7.15
CA MET A 103 15.94 -1.47 -8.41
C MET A 103 16.84 -1.86 -9.59
N VAL A 104 18.02 -1.24 -9.72
CA VAL A 104 18.95 -1.56 -10.81
C VAL A 104 19.38 -3.03 -10.81
N VAL A 105 19.69 -3.58 -9.62
CA VAL A 105 20.06 -5.00 -9.50
C VAL A 105 18.87 -5.90 -9.83
N ASN A 106 17.67 -5.57 -9.35
CA ASN A 106 16.47 -6.33 -9.68
C ASN A 106 16.20 -6.34 -11.19
N ASP A 107 16.24 -5.18 -11.83
CA ASP A 107 15.96 -5.04 -13.26
C ASP A 107 16.97 -5.83 -14.09
N PHE A 108 18.27 -5.76 -13.75
CA PHE A 108 19.32 -6.56 -14.37
C PHE A 108 19.06 -8.07 -14.24
N LEU A 109 18.66 -8.55 -13.04
CA LEU A 109 18.40 -9.97 -12.82
C LEU A 109 17.15 -10.46 -13.56
N VAL A 110 16.09 -9.65 -13.62
CA VAL A 110 14.86 -9.98 -14.35
C VAL A 110 15.13 -10.02 -15.86
N GLU A 111 15.94 -9.10 -16.38
CA GLU A 111 16.25 -9.03 -17.81
C GLU A 111 17.13 -10.20 -18.27
N HIS A 112 18.18 -10.53 -17.51
CA HIS A 112 19.18 -11.52 -17.96
C HIS A 112 18.99 -12.93 -17.39
N PHE A 113 18.30 -13.06 -16.25
CA PHE A 113 18.13 -14.33 -15.54
C PHE A 113 16.66 -14.61 -15.12
N PRO A 114 15.67 -14.42 -16.02
CA PRO A 114 14.25 -14.46 -15.66
C PRO A 114 13.80 -15.80 -15.04
N SER A 115 14.40 -16.92 -15.46
CA SER A 115 14.06 -18.24 -14.92
C SER A 115 14.57 -18.46 -13.48
N ILE A 116 15.64 -17.76 -13.08
CA ILE A 116 16.25 -17.92 -11.76
C ILE A 116 15.52 -17.08 -10.72
N VAL A 117 15.06 -15.88 -11.10
CA VAL A 117 14.35 -14.97 -10.20
C VAL A 117 12.82 -15.11 -10.26
N ASP A 118 12.31 -16.08 -11.02
CA ASP A 118 10.89 -16.38 -11.04
C ASP A 118 10.40 -16.86 -9.66
N LEU A 119 9.29 -16.29 -9.21
CA LEU A 119 8.71 -16.57 -7.90
C LEU A 119 8.22 -18.02 -7.81
N HIS A 120 7.66 -18.58 -8.88
CA HIS A 120 7.18 -19.97 -8.87
C HIS A 120 8.34 -20.96 -8.88
N PHE A 121 9.40 -20.67 -9.65
CA PHE A 121 10.64 -21.47 -9.60
C PHE A 121 11.23 -21.46 -8.21
N THR A 122 11.33 -20.29 -7.56
CA THR A 122 11.85 -20.16 -6.20
C THR A 122 11.02 -20.97 -5.21
N ALA A 123 9.69 -20.90 -5.28
CA ALA A 123 8.81 -21.66 -4.40
C ALA A 123 8.97 -23.18 -4.58
N LYS A 124 9.13 -23.66 -5.82
CA LYS A 124 9.35 -25.08 -6.12
C LYS A 124 10.68 -25.62 -5.58
N VAL A 125 11.72 -24.81 -5.55
CA VAL A 125 13.04 -25.22 -5.04
C VAL A 125 13.04 -25.36 -3.51
N GLU A 126 12.09 -24.73 -2.82
CA GLU A 126 11.96 -24.82 -1.36
C GLU A 126 11.23 -26.10 -0.90
N GLU A 127 10.50 -26.79 -1.78
CA GLU A 127 9.88 -28.11 -1.52
C GLU A 127 10.93 -29.23 -1.41
#